data_AF-A0A534V8L8-F1
#
_entry.id   AF-A0A534V8L8-F1
#
_cell.length_a   1.000
_cell.length_b   1.000
_cell.length_c   1.000
_cell.angle_alpha   90.00
_cell.angle_beta   90.00
_cell.angle_gamma   90.00
#
_symmetry.space_group_name_H-M   'P 1'
#
loop_
_entity.id
_entity.type
_entity.pdbx_description
1 polymer ?
#
loop_
_entity_poly.entity_id
_entity_poly.type
_entity_poly.pdbx_seq_one_letter_code
_entity_poly.pdbx_strand_id
1 'polypeptide(L)'
;MEFVSLKQKIDEASKDKVRNFHLFGTDNFRSWMLYFEPGDGTPMHYHQSAETFLVIDGKCSVKGIKGDERIIEKNDIVFLPAKEYYQLVSVGTDPLILFGNRSEPFGVRPVRAAEDGST
;
A
#
# COMPACT_ATOMS: atom_id res chain seq x y z
N MET A 1 16.82 -17.82 -6.79
CA MET A 1 16.61 -16.79 -5.75
C MET A 1 16.44 -15.48 -6.46
N GLU A 2 15.29 -14.85 -6.29
CA GLU A 2 15.02 -13.52 -6.84
C GLU A 2 15.47 -12.44 -5.84
N PHE A 3 15.92 -11.29 -6.34
CA PHE A 3 16.43 -10.20 -5.52
C PHE A 3 16.03 -8.86 -6.13
N VAL A 4 15.75 -7.88 -5.26
CA VAL A 4 15.49 -6.50 -5.67
C VAL A 4 16.06 -5.54 -4.63
N SER A 5 16.64 -4.43 -5.09
CA SER A 5 17.04 -3.32 -4.22
C SER A 5 15.91 -2.30 -4.14
N LEU A 6 15.27 -2.17 -2.97
CA LEU A 6 14.27 -1.12 -2.77
C LEU A 6 14.85 0.28 -3.00
N LYS A 7 16.11 0.52 -2.66
CA LYS A 7 16.78 1.79 -2.95
C LYS A 7 16.75 2.11 -4.45
N GLN A 8 17.15 1.17 -5.30
CA GLN A 8 17.13 1.37 -6.75
C GLN A 8 15.70 1.61 -7.27
N LYS A 9 14.71 0.89 -6.71
CA LYS A 9 13.31 1.09 -7.08
C LYS A 9 12.73 2.42 -6.61
N ILE A 10 13.16 2.93 -5.47
CA ILE A 10 12.80 4.27 -5.00
C ILE A 10 13.39 5.34 -5.94
N ASP A 11 14.65 5.20 -6.32
CA ASP A 11 15.30 6.13 -7.26
C ASP A 11 14.58 6.13 -8.62
N GLU A 12 14.22 4.95 -9.12
CA GLU A 12 13.42 4.75 -10.36
C GLU A 12 12.01 5.37 -10.22
N ALA A 13 11.31 5.12 -9.11
CA ALA A 13 9.98 5.66 -8.83
C ALA A 13 9.97 7.20 -8.85
N SER A 14 10.94 7.82 -8.18
CA SER A 14 11.07 9.28 -8.10
C SER A 14 11.32 9.90 -9.47
N LYS A 15 12.19 9.27 -10.28
CA LYS A 15 12.59 9.76 -11.60
C LYS A 15 11.49 9.58 -12.64
N ASP A 16 10.93 8.37 -12.72
CA ASP A 16 10.03 7.96 -13.80
C ASP A 16 8.55 8.06 -13.40
N LYS A 17 8.27 8.57 -12.19
CA LYS A 17 6.92 8.78 -11.64
C LYS A 17 6.07 7.50 -11.61
N VAL A 18 6.72 6.38 -11.30
CA VAL A 18 6.08 5.07 -11.22
C VAL A 18 5.54 4.84 -9.81
N ARG A 19 4.22 4.70 -9.70
CA ARG A 19 3.52 4.51 -8.42
C ARG A 19 3.63 3.10 -7.85
N ASN A 20 3.61 2.06 -8.68
CA ASN A 20 3.48 0.67 -8.24
C ASN A 20 4.51 -0.22 -8.94
N PHE A 21 5.38 -0.85 -8.14
CA PHE A 21 6.35 -1.83 -8.60
C PHE A 21 5.99 -3.21 -8.08
N HIS A 22 5.65 -4.13 -8.99
CA HIS A 22 5.57 -5.55 -8.66
C HIS A 22 6.99 -6.07 -8.43
N LEU A 23 7.26 -6.64 -7.26
CA LEU A 23 8.60 -7.12 -6.90
C LEU A 23 8.71 -8.64 -7.07
N PHE A 24 7.95 -9.39 -6.28
CA PHE A 24 7.96 -10.86 -6.28
C PHE A 24 6.54 -11.38 -6.24
N GLY A 25 6.28 -12.51 -6.88
CA GLY A 25 4.95 -13.09 -6.96
C GLY A 25 4.96 -14.59 -7.25
N THR A 26 3.98 -15.27 -6.69
CA THR A 26 3.62 -16.67 -6.96
C THR A 26 2.10 -16.76 -7.06
N ASP A 27 1.56 -17.97 -7.19
CA ASP A 27 0.12 -18.20 -7.25
C ASP A 27 -0.61 -17.90 -5.93
N ASN A 28 0.10 -17.74 -4.80
CA ASN A 28 -0.49 -17.52 -3.48
C ASN A 28 0.18 -16.42 -2.64
N PHE A 29 1.14 -15.68 -3.21
CA PHE A 29 1.85 -14.63 -2.50
C PHE A 29 2.33 -13.56 -3.47
N ARG A 30 2.34 -12.31 -3.03
CA ARG A 30 2.99 -11.22 -3.74
C ARG A 30 3.60 -10.19 -2.80
N SER A 31 4.61 -9.49 -3.28
CA SER A 31 5.17 -8.30 -2.65
C SER A 31 5.38 -7.18 -3.66
N TRP A 32 5.16 -5.95 -3.24
CA TRP A 32 5.25 -4.77 -4.11
C TRP A 32 5.79 -3.56 -3.35
N MET A 33 6.19 -2.53 -4.09
CA MET A 33 6.48 -1.22 -3.54
C MET A 33 5.45 -0.22 -4.08
N LEU A 34 4.94 0.65 -3.22
CA LEU A 34 4.16 1.82 -3.61
C LEU A 34 4.96 3.08 -3.35
N TYR A 35 4.86 4.02 -4.28
CA TYR A 35 5.39 5.38 -4.18
C TYR A 35 4.24 6.37 -4.33
N PHE A 36 4.04 7.19 -3.32
CA PHE A 36 3.01 8.22 -3.27
C PHE A 36 3.68 9.59 -3.25
N GLU A 37 3.26 10.48 -4.16
CA GLU A 37 3.61 11.89 -4.03
C GLU A 37 2.88 12.49 -2.80
N PRO A 38 3.35 13.61 -2.24
CA PRO A 38 2.67 14.29 -1.14
C PRO A 38 1.18 14.56 -1.46
N GLY A 39 0.29 14.13 -0.56
CA GLY A 39 -1.17 14.27 -0.72
C GLY A 39 -1.85 13.16 -1.53
N ASP A 40 -1.12 12.26 -2.17
CA ASP A 40 -1.72 11.11 -2.85
C ASP A 40 -2.44 10.17 -1.87
N GLY A 41 -3.43 9.43 -2.37
CA GLY A 41 -4.08 8.39 -1.60
C GLY A 41 -4.63 7.25 -2.44
N THR A 42 -5.11 6.20 -1.78
CA THR A 42 -5.93 5.15 -2.40
C THR A 42 -7.41 5.50 -2.29
N PRO A 43 -8.30 4.84 -3.05
CA PRO A 43 -9.71 4.76 -2.68
C PRO A 43 -9.88 4.04 -1.33
N MET A 44 -11.05 4.18 -0.71
CA MET A 44 -11.48 3.29 0.38
C MET A 44 -11.81 1.90 -0.20
N HIS A 45 -11.09 0.88 0.24
CA HIS A 45 -11.22 -0.47 -0.31
C HIS A 45 -10.81 -1.55 0.69
N TYR A 46 -11.15 -2.80 0.38
CA TYR A 46 -10.61 -3.98 1.06
C TYR A 46 -10.09 -5.00 0.06
N HIS A 47 -9.35 -5.98 0.58
CA HIS A 47 -8.92 -7.16 -0.15
C HIS A 47 -9.41 -8.47 0.49
N GLN A 48 -9.53 -9.51 -0.33
CA GLN A 48 -10.01 -10.83 0.12
C GLN A 48 -9.01 -11.52 1.06
N SER A 49 -7.73 -11.14 0.95
CA SER A 49 -6.63 -11.66 1.76
C SER A 49 -6.02 -10.55 2.60
N ALA A 50 -5.52 -10.92 3.78
CA ALA A 50 -4.83 -9.98 4.66
C ALA A 50 -3.49 -9.53 4.05
N GLU A 51 -3.07 -8.33 4.41
CA GLU A 51 -1.86 -7.69 3.90
C GLU A 51 -1.12 -6.92 4.99
N THR A 52 0.16 -6.66 4.73
CA THR A 52 0.94 -5.74 5.55
C THR A 52 1.56 -4.66 4.70
N PHE A 53 1.77 -3.49 5.31
CA PHE A 53 2.61 -2.44 4.77
C PHE A 53 3.65 -2.02 5.81
N LEU A 54 4.91 -2.08 5.41
CA LEU A 54 6.03 -1.44 6.10
C LEU A 54 6.28 -0.07 5.47
N VAL A 55 6.36 0.97 6.29
CA VAL A 55 6.76 2.29 5.84
C VAL A 55 8.29 2.33 5.70
N ILE A 56 8.75 2.45 4.46
CA ILE A 56 10.19 2.60 4.16
C ILE A 56 10.62 4.05 4.36
N ASP A 57 9.77 5.00 3.97
CA ASP A 57 9.95 6.42 4.25
C ASP A 57 8.64 7.20 4.16
N GLY A 58 8.62 8.42 4.71
CA GLY A 58 7.46 9.30 4.72
C GLY A 58 6.45 8.99 5.83
N LYS A 59 5.24 9.56 5.70
CA LYS A 59 4.14 9.42 6.67
C LYS A 59 2.84 9.06 5.98
N CYS A 60 2.17 8.02 6.49
CA CYS A 60 0.89 7.54 5.98
C CYS A 60 -0.20 7.68 7.03
N SER A 61 -1.33 8.25 6.64
CA SER A 61 -2.59 8.10 7.35
C SER A 61 -3.31 6.86 6.83
N VAL A 62 -3.55 5.90 7.73
CA VAL A 62 -4.37 4.72 7.51
C VAL A 62 -5.74 4.99 8.10
N LYS A 63 -6.78 5.04 7.27
CA LYS A 63 -8.15 5.35 7.68
C LYS A 63 -9.05 4.15 7.49
N GLY A 64 -9.82 3.78 8.51
CA GLY A 64 -10.91 2.82 8.39
C GLY A 64 -12.21 3.49 7.95
N ILE A 65 -13.16 2.71 7.44
CA ILE A 65 -14.47 3.21 6.96
C ILE A 65 -15.32 3.83 8.07
N LYS A 66 -15.07 3.47 9.34
CA LYS A 66 -15.79 4.00 10.51
C LYS A 66 -15.21 5.31 11.03
N GLY A 67 -14.19 5.86 10.35
CA GLY A 67 -13.53 7.11 10.72
C GLY A 67 -12.39 6.94 11.70
N ASP A 68 -12.02 5.71 12.06
CA ASP A 68 -10.76 5.44 12.75
C ASP A 68 -9.57 5.82 11.86
N GLU A 69 -8.54 6.42 12.45
CA GLU A 69 -7.35 6.89 11.73
C GLU A 69 -6.10 6.62 12.57
N ARG A 70 -5.04 6.16 11.90
CA ARG A 70 -3.72 6.02 12.49
C ARG A 70 -2.66 6.59 11.57
N ILE A 71 -1.78 7.41 12.12
CA ILE A 71 -0.55 7.82 11.43
C ILE A 71 0.53 6.76 11.69
N ILE A 72 1.15 6.30 10.60
CA ILE A 72 2.34 5.44 10.62
C ILE A 72 3.47 6.13 9.87
N GLU A 73 4.70 5.94 10.32
CA GLU A 73 5.89 6.55 9.73
C GLU A 73 7.04 5.53 9.60
N LYS A 74 8.20 5.99 9.13
CA LYS A 74 9.35 5.14 8.82
C LYS A 74 9.63 4.09 9.91
N ASN A 75 9.76 2.83 9.47
CA ASN A 75 9.94 1.61 10.29
C ASN A 75 8.69 1.11 11.02
N ASP A 76 7.54 1.76 10.89
CA ASP A 76 6.28 1.20 11.34
C ASP A 76 5.73 0.18 10.32
N ILE A 77 5.08 -0.86 10.83
CA ILE A 77 4.35 -1.84 10.05
C ILE A 77 2.88 -1.85 10.47
N VAL A 78 1.98 -1.90 9.49
CA VAL A 78 0.55 -2.08 9.71
C VAL A 78 0.09 -3.41 9.13
N PHE A 79 -0.77 -4.11 9.87
CA PHE A 79 -1.50 -5.28 9.39
C PHE A 79 -2.93 -4.85 9.08
N LEU A 80 -3.41 -5.21 7.89
CA LEU A 80 -4.75 -4.92 7.41
C LEU A 80 -5.46 -6.26 7.21
N PRO A 81 -6.46 -6.58 8.07
CA PRO A 81 -7.18 -7.84 7.98
C PRO A 81 -7.95 -7.99 6.65
N ALA A 82 -8.18 -9.23 6.26
CA ALA A 82 -9.03 -9.53 5.11
C ALA A 82 -10.43 -8.96 5.29
N LYS A 83 -10.98 -8.36 4.23
CA LYS A 83 -12.33 -7.78 4.20
C LYS A 83 -12.58 -6.61 5.15
N GLU A 84 -11.51 -5.97 5.63
CA GLU A 84 -11.62 -4.69 6.33
C GLU A 84 -11.29 -3.53 5.40
N TYR A 85 -12.18 -2.54 5.39
CA TYR A 85 -12.03 -1.34 4.58
C TYR A 85 -10.97 -0.43 5.14
N TYR A 86 -10.03 -0.04 4.29
CA TYR A 86 -9.04 0.96 4.62
C TYR A 86 -8.76 1.90 3.44
N GLN A 87 -8.17 3.05 3.79
CA GLN A 87 -7.60 4.01 2.86
C GLN A 87 -6.20 4.39 3.33
N LEU A 88 -5.25 4.47 2.40
CA LEU A 88 -3.91 4.99 2.66
C LEU A 88 -3.77 6.37 2.04
N VAL A 89 -3.32 7.35 2.82
CA VAL A 89 -3.09 8.73 2.37
C VAL A 89 -1.70 9.19 2.78
N SER A 90 -0.94 9.76 1.86
CA SER A 90 0.31 10.46 2.15
C SER A 90 0.01 11.80 2.82
N VAL A 91 0.50 12.01 4.04
CA VAL A 91 0.22 13.21 4.85
C VAL A 91 1.48 14.04 5.17
N GLY A 92 2.64 13.64 4.66
CA GLY A 92 3.90 14.37 4.80
C GLY A 92 4.18 15.35 3.65
N THR A 93 5.29 16.07 3.76
CA THR A 93 5.84 16.90 2.68
C THR A 93 6.76 16.12 1.74
N ASP A 94 7.30 15.01 2.22
CA ASP A 94 8.13 14.10 1.46
C ASP A 94 7.29 12.95 0.88
N PRO A 95 7.76 12.29 -0.19
CA PRO A 95 7.11 11.12 -0.73
C PRO A 95 6.91 10.02 0.33
N LEU A 96 5.79 9.31 0.22
CA LEU A 96 5.52 8.13 1.04
C LEU A 96 5.90 6.87 0.25
N ILE A 97 6.75 6.04 0.85
CA ILE A 97 7.19 4.77 0.27
C ILE A 97 6.74 3.63 1.17
N LEU A 98 5.94 2.73 0.61
CA LEU A 98 5.44 1.55 1.31
C LEU A 98 5.96 0.28 0.64
N PHE A 99 6.43 -0.66 1.44
CA PHE A 99 6.62 -2.05 1.02
C PHE A 99 5.40 -2.86 1.46
N GLY A 100 4.70 -3.47 0.51
CA GLY A 100 3.51 -4.27 0.74
C GLY A 100 3.74 -5.75 0.49
N ASN A 101 3.05 -6.60 1.24
CA ASN A 101 2.91 -8.02 0.91
C ASN A 101 1.48 -8.50 1.12
N ARG A 102 1.13 -9.59 0.44
CA ARG A 102 -0.21 -10.19 0.53
C ARG A 102 -0.21 -11.65 0.14
N SER A 103 -1.10 -12.40 0.78
CA SER A 103 -1.32 -13.83 0.54
C SER A 103 -2.24 -14.09 -0.67
N GLU A 104 -1.98 -13.41 -1.79
CA GLU A 104 -2.72 -13.58 -3.06
C GLU A 104 -1.79 -13.24 -4.25
N PRO A 105 -2.05 -13.77 -5.46
CA PRO A 105 -1.26 -13.43 -6.64
C PRO A 105 -1.54 -12.00 -7.12
N PHE A 106 -0.70 -11.46 -8.00
CA PHE A 106 -1.01 -10.20 -8.69
C PHE A 106 -2.27 -10.32 -9.55
N GLY A 107 -2.94 -9.18 -9.80
CA GLY A 107 -4.12 -9.10 -10.66
C GLY A 107 -5.46 -9.29 -9.94
N VAL A 108 -5.46 -9.76 -8.68
CA VAL A 108 -6.66 -9.77 -7.83
C VAL A 108 -7.05 -8.34 -7.48
N ARG A 109 -8.29 -7.96 -7.84
CA ARG A 109 -8.80 -6.59 -7.65
C ARG A 109 -9.30 -6.37 -6.21
N PRO A 110 -9.10 -5.16 -5.66
CA PRO A 110 -9.81 -4.75 -4.45
C PRO A 110 -11.32 -4.66 -4.67
N VAL A 111 -12.07 -4.68 -3.58
CA VAL A 111 -13.47 -4.25 -3.53
C VAL A 111 -13.51 -2.84 -2.98
N ARG A 112 -14.15 -1.90 -3.70
CA ARG A 112 -14.23 -0.49 -3.31
C ARG A 112 -15.57 -0.19 -2.65
N ALA A 113 -15.57 0.69 -1.66
CA ALA A 113 -16.80 1.09 -0.93
C ALA A 113 -17.84 1.80 -1.83
N ALA A 114 -17.42 2.40 -2.94
CA ALA A 114 -18.37 2.98 -3.92
C ALA A 114 -19.11 1.91 -4.74
N GLU A 115 -18.60 0.68 -4.78
CA GLU A 115 -19.14 -0.43 -5.59
C GLU A 115 -20.01 -1.38 -4.77
N ASP A 116 -19.98 -1.32 -3.43
CA ASP A 116 -20.75 -2.20 -2.54
C ASP A 116 -21.98 -1.53 -1.89
N GLY A 117 -22.23 -0.26 -2.19
CA GLY A 117 -23.39 0.49 -1.68
C GLY A 117 -23.33 0.81 -0.19
N SER A 118 -22.16 0.77 0.45
CA SER A 118 -21.97 0.95 1.89
C SER A 118 -21.74 2.42 2.32
N THR A 119 -22.38 3.39 1.66
CA THR A 119 -22.39 4.81 2.07
C THR A 119 -23.57 5.16 2.95
#